data_AF-A0A1V1NW04-F1
#
_entry.id   AF-A0A1V1NW04-F1
#
_cell.length_a   1.000
_cell.length_b   1.000
_cell.length_c   1.000
_cell.angle_alpha   90.00
_cell.angle_beta   90.00
_cell.angle_gamma   90.00
#
_symmetry.space_group_name_H-M   'P 1'
#
loop_
_entity.id
_entity.type
_entity.pdbx_description
1 polymer ?
#
loop_
_entity_poly.entity_id
_entity_poly.type
_entity_poly.pdbx_seq_one_letter_code
_entity_poly.pdbx_strand_id
1 'polypeptide(L)'
;MAKFLLYNQEGNMFKNKLLATMLIFFILIVSGCIDDGDEGDEIVLPADNNLNLYCENVGIHPEKCVMDDEENPYRYTGVNEEKKWDLCSGYPKADFYLWATALASTATGENQFKVAEQLHKLYTLEGNEHIRLQTIKAYRALLDHFYWSTTYTEAWWIEDEDIVYAEEALRHMAGKRLLGTWTDDDTNETKNIKGMTLGNGMLLDNLFETEFHAQDEMNKWGYIFDKVNEVLDHT
;
A
#
# COMPACT_ATOMS: atom_id res chain seq x y z
N MET A 1 -39.99 -34.30 64.25
CA MET A 1 -38.63 -34.53 63.69
C MET A 1 -38.49 -33.92 62.28
N ALA A 2 -38.83 -32.63 62.10
CA ALA A 2 -38.76 -31.97 60.78
C ALA A 2 -37.99 -30.64 60.79
N LYS A 3 -37.43 -30.24 61.95
CA LYS A 3 -36.71 -28.95 62.10
C LYS A 3 -35.18 -29.07 62.05
N PHE A 4 -34.64 -30.29 62.00
CA PHE A 4 -33.17 -30.51 62.05
C PHE A 4 -32.53 -30.71 60.66
N LEU A 5 -33.33 -30.91 59.61
CA LEU A 5 -32.82 -31.17 58.25
C LEU A 5 -32.75 -29.93 57.34
N LEU A 6 -33.43 -28.83 57.69
CA LEU A 6 -33.38 -27.59 56.89
C LEU A 6 -32.12 -26.74 57.18
N TYR A 7 -31.51 -26.88 58.35
CA TYR A 7 -30.34 -26.06 58.73
C TYR A 7 -29.04 -26.46 58.01
N ASN A 8 -28.93 -27.71 57.56
CA ASN A 8 -27.68 -28.23 56.98
C ASN A 8 -27.59 -28.08 55.45
N GLN A 9 -28.69 -27.68 54.78
CA GLN A 9 -28.73 -27.53 53.32
C GLN A 9 -28.50 -26.07 52.87
N GLU A 10 -28.82 -25.07 53.70
CA GLU A 10 -28.59 -23.65 53.40
C GLU A 10 -27.11 -23.23 53.61
N GLY A 11 -26.40 -23.84 54.56
CA GLY A 11 -25.00 -23.51 54.86
C GLY A 11 -24.00 -23.88 53.75
N ASN A 12 -24.26 -24.97 53.02
CA ASN A 12 -23.38 -25.42 51.92
C ASN A 12 -23.63 -24.67 50.61
N MET A 13 -24.86 -24.16 50.40
CA MET A 13 -25.18 -23.36 49.23
C MET A 13 -24.61 -21.94 49.33
N PHE A 14 -24.60 -21.36 50.54
CA PHE A 14 -23.99 -20.04 50.79
C PHE A 14 -22.46 -20.08 50.70
N LYS A 15 -21.81 -21.12 51.21
CA LYS A 15 -20.35 -21.29 51.10
C LYS A 15 -19.90 -21.46 49.65
N ASN A 16 -20.61 -22.25 48.84
CA ASN A 16 -20.26 -22.45 47.43
C ASN A 16 -20.52 -21.20 46.58
N LYS A 17 -21.54 -20.40 46.90
CA LYS A 17 -21.74 -19.09 46.24
C LYS A 17 -20.68 -18.07 46.65
N LEU A 18 -20.29 -18.03 47.92
CA LEU A 18 -19.26 -17.09 48.42
C LEU A 18 -17.84 -17.46 47.93
N LEU A 19 -17.53 -18.76 47.81
CA LEU A 19 -16.30 -19.24 47.18
C LEU A 19 -16.29 -19.00 45.67
N ALA A 20 -17.43 -19.18 44.98
CA ALA A 20 -17.52 -18.89 43.55
C ALA A 20 -17.41 -17.39 43.25
N THR A 21 -18.00 -16.50 44.06
CA THR A 21 -17.81 -15.05 43.88
C THR A 21 -16.41 -14.56 44.25
N MET A 22 -15.74 -15.15 45.25
CA MET A 22 -14.33 -14.82 45.51
C MET A 22 -13.38 -15.35 44.43
N LEU A 23 -13.67 -16.49 43.79
CA LEU A 23 -12.86 -17.00 42.67
C LEU A 23 -13.03 -16.13 41.41
N ILE A 24 -14.22 -15.59 41.16
CA ILE A 24 -14.48 -14.67 40.04
C ILE A 24 -13.83 -13.29 40.28
N PHE A 25 -13.76 -12.81 41.53
CA PHE A 25 -13.07 -11.56 41.85
C PHE A 25 -11.54 -11.69 41.83
N PHE A 26 -10.99 -12.89 42.08
CA PHE A 26 -9.54 -13.12 42.04
C PHE A 26 -9.01 -13.34 40.61
N ILE A 27 -9.85 -13.74 39.66
CA ILE A 27 -9.49 -13.84 38.23
C ILE A 27 -9.49 -12.46 37.55
N LEU A 28 -10.11 -11.43 38.14
CA LEU A 28 -10.11 -10.05 37.62
C LEU A 28 -8.94 -9.18 38.13
N ILE A 29 -8.02 -9.71 38.95
CA ILE A 29 -6.91 -8.93 39.54
C ILE A 29 -5.54 -9.33 38.96
N VAL A 30 -5.51 -10.11 37.86
CA VAL A 30 -4.28 -10.35 37.06
C VAL A 30 -4.46 -9.94 35.59
N SER A 31 -5.31 -8.96 35.32
CA SER A 31 -5.03 -7.99 34.27
C SER A 31 -4.08 -6.97 34.87
N GLY A 32 -2.83 -7.39 35.08
CA GLY A 32 -1.75 -6.43 35.28
C GLY A 32 -1.83 -5.41 34.17
N CYS A 33 -1.70 -4.13 34.53
CA CYS A 33 -1.14 -3.15 33.63
C CYS A 33 0.14 -3.75 33.08
N ILE A 34 0.05 -4.37 31.91
CA ILE A 34 1.19 -4.47 31.04
C ILE A 34 1.29 -3.07 30.48
N ASP A 35 2.44 -2.49 30.79
CA ASP A 35 2.84 -1.11 30.57
C ASP A 35 2.24 -0.56 29.29
N ASP A 36 1.85 0.73 29.37
CA ASP A 36 1.67 1.59 28.20
C ASP A 36 2.69 1.14 27.18
N GLY A 37 2.19 0.48 26.12
CA GLY A 37 3.04 0.06 25.03
C GLY A 37 3.84 1.29 24.67
N ASP A 38 5.18 1.13 24.71
CA ASP A 38 6.19 2.13 24.37
C ASP A 38 5.53 3.26 23.59
N GLU A 39 5.68 4.50 24.06
CA GLU A 39 5.67 5.65 23.16
C GLU A 39 6.61 5.28 22.03
N GLY A 40 6.05 4.65 20.98
CA GLY A 40 6.83 4.06 19.92
C GLY A 40 7.62 5.21 19.36
N ASP A 41 8.95 5.05 19.34
CA ASP A 41 9.88 6.06 18.86
C ASP A 41 9.20 6.84 17.73
N GLU A 42 8.96 8.13 17.98
CA GLU A 42 8.24 8.98 17.05
C GLU A 42 8.87 8.80 15.67
N ILE A 43 8.10 8.28 14.71
CA ILE A 43 8.61 8.01 13.37
C ILE A 43 8.95 9.36 12.74
N VAL A 44 10.24 9.69 12.70
CA VAL A 44 10.71 10.91 12.05
C VAL A 44 10.69 10.70 10.54
N LEU A 45 9.72 11.32 9.87
CA LEU A 45 9.53 11.17 8.43
C LEU A 45 10.51 12.05 7.63
N PRO A 46 11.15 11.50 6.58
CA PRO A 46 11.93 12.32 5.66
C PRO A 46 10.99 13.17 4.80
N ALA A 47 11.05 14.50 4.99
CA ALA A 47 10.27 15.47 4.22
C ALA A 47 11.01 15.98 2.97
N ASP A 48 12.29 15.62 2.81
CA ASP A 48 13.06 15.90 1.59
C ASP A 48 12.69 14.90 0.47
N ASN A 49 13.11 15.22 -0.75
CA ASN A 49 12.85 14.38 -1.92
C ASN A 49 14.05 13.53 -2.33
N ASN A 50 15.21 13.68 -1.68
CA ASN A 50 16.45 13.05 -2.14
C ASN A 50 16.47 11.60 -1.67
N LEU A 51 16.08 10.69 -2.57
CA LEU A 51 16.07 9.27 -2.30
C LEU A 51 17.41 8.64 -2.68
N ASN A 52 18.07 8.02 -1.70
CA ASN A 52 19.21 7.16 -1.94
C ASN A 52 18.72 5.72 -2.19
N LEU A 53 19.15 5.11 -3.30
CA LEU A 53 18.78 3.73 -3.61
C LEU A 53 19.72 2.77 -2.86
N TYR A 54 19.26 2.26 -1.71
CA TYR A 54 20.06 1.39 -0.83
C TYR A 54 20.64 0.14 -1.52
N CYS A 55 19.86 -0.47 -2.42
CA CYS A 55 20.32 -1.59 -3.23
C CYS A 55 19.78 -1.48 -4.66
N GLU A 56 20.36 -2.25 -5.60
CA GLU A 56 20.04 -2.16 -7.04
C GLU A 56 18.55 -2.31 -7.36
N ASN A 57 17.83 -3.09 -6.55
CA ASN A 57 16.41 -3.42 -6.75
C ASN A 57 15.54 -3.01 -5.55
N VAL A 58 15.96 -2.01 -4.76
CA VAL A 58 15.15 -1.51 -3.64
C VAL A 58 13.75 -1.09 -4.12
N GLY A 59 12.70 -1.57 -3.46
CA GLY A 59 11.31 -1.32 -3.85
C GLY A 59 10.81 -2.10 -5.08
N ILE A 60 11.60 -3.07 -5.57
CA ILE A 60 11.24 -3.90 -6.73
C ILE A 60 11.03 -5.34 -6.26
N HIS A 61 9.83 -5.89 -6.40
CA HIS A 61 9.57 -7.29 -6.08
C HIS A 61 10.49 -8.22 -6.90
N PRO A 62 11.06 -9.31 -6.32
CA PRO A 62 10.88 -9.81 -4.95
C PRO A 62 11.87 -9.29 -3.90
N GLU A 63 12.65 -8.26 -4.21
CA GLU A 63 13.70 -7.73 -3.33
C GLU A 63 13.11 -7.15 -2.03
N LYS A 64 13.82 -7.38 -0.92
CA LYS A 64 13.42 -6.96 0.44
C LYS A 64 14.46 -6.10 1.16
N CYS A 65 15.56 -5.73 0.49
CA CYS A 65 16.66 -4.94 1.06
C CYS A 65 16.23 -3.62 1.72
N VAL A 66 15.03 -3.09 1.42
CA VAL A 66 14.46 -1.90 2.09
C VAL A 66 14.28 -2.10 3.60
N MET A 67 14.15 -3.35 4.08
CA MET A 67 14.06 -3.66 5.51
C MET A 67 15.41 -3.51 6.24
N ASP A 68 16.51 -3.51 5.48
CA ASP A 68 17.89 -3.37 6.00
C ASP A 68 18.42 -1.93 5.86
N ASP A 69 17.65 -1.04 5.23
CA ASP A 69 18.01 0.34 4.98
C ASP A 69 17.87 1.19 6.25
N GLU A 70 18.97 1.84 6.66
CA GLU A 70 18.97 2.72 7.83
C GLU A 70 18.20 4.03 7.60
N GLU A 71 18.03 4.44 6.34
CA GLU A 71 17.22 5.62 5.98
C GLU A 71 15.71 5.32 5.97
N ASN A 72 15.31 4.03 6.01
CA ASN A 72 13.90 3.65 6.04
C ASN A 72 13.30 3.83 7.45
N PRO A 73 12.41 4.82 7.66
CA PRO A 73 11.80 5.06 8.98
C PRO A 73 10.80 3.98 9.39
N TYR A 74 10.40 3.09 8.46
CA TYR A 74 9.45 2.00 8.69
C TYR A 74 10.11 0.63 8.85
N ARG A 75 11.46 0.52 8.84
CA ARG A 75 12.19 -0.76 8.91
C ARG A 75 11.82 -1.65 10.10
N TYR A 76 11.35 -1.04 11.20
CA TYR A 76 10.90 -1.73 12.42
C TYR A 76 9.41 -1.54 12.70
N THR A 77 8.71 -0.83 11.82
CA THR A 77 7.29 -0.55 11.96
C THR A 77 6.49 -1.69 11.36
N GLY A 78 5.48 -2.17 12.07
CA GLY A 78 4.56 -3.19 11.58
C GLY A 78 3.61 -2.67 10.49
N VAL A 79 4.13 -2.29 9.33
CA VAL A 79 3.36 -1.88 8.15
C VAL A 79 2.63 -3.09 7.59
N ASN A 80 1.31 -2.99 7.48
CA ASN A 80 0.43 -4.03 6.95
C ASN A 80 -0.69 -3.41 6.10
N GLU A 81 -1.56 -4.26 5.53
CA GLU A 81 -2.62 -3.85 4.62
C GLU A 81 -3.64 -2.87 5.24
N GLU A 82 -3.81 -2.90 6.56
CA GLU A 82 -4.73 -2.00 7.28
C GLU A 82 -4.06 -0.65 7.59
N LYS A 83 -2.83 -0.69 8.13
CA LYS A 83 -2.12 0.50 8.63
C LYS A 83 -1.44 1.34 7.55
N LYS A 84 -1.11 0.75 6.41
CA LYS A 84 -0.35 1.44 5.35
C LYS A 84 -1.06 2.70 4.82
N TRP A 85 -2.37 2.74 4.90
CA TRP A 85 -3.16 3.91 4.49
C TRP A 85 -3.07 5.05 5.51
N ASP A 86 -3.17 4.74 6.80
CA ASP A 86 -3.06 5.71 7.89
C ASP A 86 -1.66 6.32 8.02
N LEU A 87 -0.63 5.56 7.61
CA LEU A 87 0.77 5.98 7.64
C LEU A 87 1.18 6.80 6.41
N CYS A 88 0.31 6.94 5.41
CA CYS A 88 0.60 7.71 4.21
C CYS A 88 0.74 9.20 4.55
N SER A 89 1.89 9.77 4.26
CA SER A 89 2.26 11.11 4.69
C SER A 89 2.03 12.18 3.63
N GLY A 90 1.97 11.77 2.36
CA GLY A 90 1.97 12.67 1.20
C GLY A 90 3.35 13.17 0.81
N TYR A 91 4.40 12.87 1.58
CA TYR A 91 5.80 13.14 1.22
C TYR A 91 6.35 11.98 0.38
N PRO A 92 6.76 12.19 -0.88
CA PRO A 92 7.10 11.09 -1.79
C PRO A 92 8.19 10.14 -1.29
N LYS A 93 9.22 10.64 -0.58
CA LYS A 93 10.30 9.80 -0.03
C LYS A 93 9.82 8.94 1.13
N ALA A 94 9.11 9.53 2.09
CA ALA A 94 8.49 8.79 3.19
C ALA A 94 7.50 7.75 2.65
N ASP A 95 6.64 8.15 1.71
CA ASP A 95 5.66 7.24 1.12
C ASP A 95 6.34 6.12 0.32
N PHE A 96 7.46 6.40 -0.39
CA PHE A 96 8.25 5.35 -1.04
C PHE A 96 8.67 4.28 -0.04
N TYR A 97 9.27 4.68 1.09
CA TYR A 97 9.69 3.74 2.12
C TYR A 97 8.52 2.98 2.73
N LEU A 98 7.38 3.65 2.95
CA LEU A 98 6.16 3.01 3.44
C LEU A 98 5.69 1.90 2.51
N TRP A 99 5.52 2.21 1.22
CA TRP A 99 5.00 1.26 0.23
C TRP A 99 6.01 0.16 -0.09
N ALA A 100 7.30 0.46 -0.09
CA ALA A 100 8.36 -0.54 -0.26
C ALA A 100 8.42 -1.50 0.94
N THR A 101 8.26 -0.99 2.16
CA THR A 101 8.16 -1.81 3.38
C THR A 101 6.90 -2.68 3.32
N ALA A 102 5.74 -2.11 2.93
CA ALA A 102 4.51 -2.86 2.71
C ALA A 102 4.70 -3.97 1.67
N LEU A 103 5.37 -3.69 0.55
CA LEU A 103 5.65 -4.66 -0.51
C LEU A 103 6.56 -5.81 -0.05
N ALA A 104 7.62 -5.49 0.71
CA ALA A 104 8.55 -6.49 1.24
C ALA A 104 7.88 -7.40 2.28
N SER A 105 6.93 -6.87 3.05
CA SER A 105 6.08 -7.64 3.97
C SER A 105 5.04 -8.48 3.22
N THR A 106 4.26 -7.85 2.35
CA THR A 106 3.15 -8.44 1.59
C THR A 106 3.27 -8.05 0.12
N ALA A 107 3.63 -9.03 -0.70
CA ALA A 107 3.80 -8.85 -2.14
C ALA A 107 2.44 -8.73 -2.84
N THR A 108 1.95 -7.49 -3.03
CA THR A 108 0.74 -7.19 -3.79
C THR A 108 1.03 -6.25 -4.95
N GLY A 109 0.20 -6.32 -6.00
CA GLY A 109 0.29 -5.41 -7.13
C GLY A 109 0.07 -3.96 -6.73
N GLU A 110 -0.85 -3.70 -5.79
CA GLU A 110 -1.09 -2.35 -5.27
C GLU A 110 0.16 -1.78 -4.59
N ASN A 111 0.82 -2.57 -3.73
CA ASN A 111 2.05 -2.13 -3.09
C ASN A 111 3.15 -1.85 -4.12
N GLN A 112 3.32 -2.72 -5.14
CA GLN A 112 4.29 -2.50 -6.22
C GLN A 112 3.97 -1.27 -7.07
N PHE A 113 2.70 -1.04 -7.39
CA PHE A 113 2.25 0.13 -8.14
C PHE A 113 2.48 1.42 -7.35
N LYS A 114 2.18 1.42 -6.04
CA LYS A 114 2.42 2.57 -5.18
C LYS A 114 3.90 2.89 -5.04
N VAL A 115 4.78 1.90 -4.97
CA VAL A 115 6.24 2.13 -5.07
C VAL A 115 6.60 2.82 -6.39
N ALA A 116 6.11 2.32 -7.52
CA ALA A 116 6.37 2.92 -8.83
C ALA A 116 5.82 4.36 -8.93
N GLU A 117 4.65 4.63 -8.33
CA GLU A 117 4.05 5.96 -8.26
C GLU A 117 4.91 6.94 -7.45
N GLN A 118 5.42 6.54 -6.29
CA GLN A 118 6.28 7.42 -5.49
C GLN A 118 7.63 7.67 -6.14
N LEU A 119 8.26 6.65 -6.74
CA LEU A 119 9.49 6.82 -7.51
C LEU A 119 9.27 7.79 -8.69
N HIS A 120 8.14 7.69 -9.37
CA HIS A 120 7.79 8.60 -10.44
C HIS A 120 7.66 10.04 -9.93
N LYS A 121 6.93 10.26 -8.83
CA LYS A 121 6.83 11.60 -8.21
C LYS A 121 8.20 12.16 -7.82
N LEU A 122 9.07 11.35 -7.24
CA LEU A 122 10.44 11.73 -6.89
C LEU A 122 11.24 12.12 -8.14
N TYR A 123 11.17 11.33 -9.21
CA TYR A 123 11.79 11.68 -10.49
C TYR A 123 11.26 13.01 -11.04
N THR A 124 9.94 13.24 -11.03
CA THR A 124 9.35 14.51 -11.50
C THR A 124 9.85 15.71 -10.69
N LEU A 125 10.08 15.54 -9.39
CA LEU A 125 10.54 16.61 -8.51
C LEU A 125 12.05 16.90 -8.66
N GLU A 126 12.86 15.86 -8.86
CA GLU A 126 14.32 15.98 -8.79
C GLU A 126 15.04 15.89 -10.15
N GLY A 127 14.41 15.27 -11.15
CA GLY A 127 15.02 14.99 -12.46
C GLY A 127 16.17 13.98 -12.41
N ASN A 128 16.28 13.18 -11.34
CA ASN A 128 17.38 12.23 -11.17
C ASN A 128 17.20 10.99 -12.07
N GLU A 129 18.15 10.77 -12.98
CA GLU A 129 18.09 9.65 -13.94
C GLU A 129 18.13 8.27 -13.26
N HIS A 130 18.81 8.12 -12.12
CA HIS A 130 18.79 6.85 -11.38
C HIS A 130 17.39 6.54 -10.83
N ILE A 131 16.68 7.55 -10.34
CA ILE A 131 15.29 7.41 -9.89
C ILE A 131 14.37 7.13 -11.09
N ARG A 132 14.61 7.76 -12.24
CA ARG A 132 13.88 7.46 -13.48
C ARG A 132 14.02 5.98 -13.86
N LEU A 133 15.24 5.46 -13.88
CA LEU A 133 15.51 4.06 -14.21
C LEU A 133 14.88 3.11 -13.18
N GLN A 134 14.93 3.45 -11.88
CA GLN A 134 14.26 2.67 -10.84
C GLN A 134 12.73 2.68 -10.99
N THR A 135 12.17 3.83 -11.38
CA THR A 135 10.73 3.98 -11.67
C THR A 135 10.31 3.05 -12.80
N ILE A 136 11.10 3.01 -13.88
CA ILE A 136 10.89 2.11 -15.02
C ILE A 136 10.94 0.65 -14.57
N LYS A 137 11.94 0.26 -13.77
CA LYS A 137 12.01 -1.08 -13.17
C LYS A 137 10.77 -1.42 -12.34
N ALA A 138 10.25 -0.47 -11.57
CA ALA A 138 9.10 -0.68 -10.69
C ALA A 138 7.80 -0.92 -11.49
N TYR A 139 7.54 -0.11 -12.52
CA TYR A 139 6.42 -0.36 -13.43
C TYR A 139 6.58 -1.67 -14.19
N ARG A 140 7.80 -2.03 -14.59
CA ARG A 140 8.05 -3.33 -15.20
C ARG A 140 7.76 -4.48 -14.23
N ALA A 141 8.24 -4.41 -12.99
CA ALA A 141 7.99 -5.45 -11.99
C ALA A 141 6.48 -5.63 -11.70
N LEU A 142 5.71 -4.55 -11.76
CA LEU A 142 4.25 -4.63 -11.71
C LEU A 142 3.69 -5.46 -12.87
N LEU A 143 4.14 -5.20 -14.10
CA LEU A 143 3.70 -5.97 -15.26
C LEU A 143 4.18 -7.43 -15.22
N ASP A 144 5.43 -7.67 -14.78
CA ASP A 144 6.05 -9.00 -14.75
C ASP A 144 5.44 -9.91 -13.66
N HIS A 145 5.01 -9.35 -12.53
CA HIS A 145 4.59 -10.14 -11.37
C HIS A 145 3.14 -9.94 -10.95
N PHE A 146 2.51 -8.84 -11.37
CA PHE A 146 1.21 -8.40 -10.89
C PHE A 146 0.29 -7.92 -12.02
N TYR A 147 0.48 -8.41 -13.24
CA TYR A 147 -0.22 -7.96 -14.46
C TYR A 147 -1.75 -7.85 -14.31
N TRP A 148 -2.37 -8.85 -13.68
CA TRP A 148 -3.82 -8.95 -13.48
C TRP A 148 -4.31 -8.34 -12.16
N SER A 149 -3.44 -7.67 -11.41
CA SER A 149 -3.84 -7.03 -10.15
C SER A 149 -4.67 -5.77 -10.40
N THR A 150 -5.54 -5.49 -9.44
CA THR A 150 -6.42 -4.32 -9.42
C THR A 150 -6.25 -3.55 -8.12
N THR A 151 -6.70 -2.30 -8.11
CA THR A 151 -6.83 -1.45 -6.92
C THR A 151 -8.18 -0.75 -6.95
N TYR A 152 -8.52 -0.02 -5.90
CA TYR A 152 -9.77 0.74 -5.80
C TYR A 152 -9.48 2.23 -5.65
N THR A 153 -10.18 3.05 -6.42
CA THR A 153 -10.06 4.52 -6.37
C THR A 153 -11.43 5.17 -6.19
N GLU A 154 -11.47 6.33 -5.55
CA GLU A 154 -12.70 7.09 -5.37
C GLU A 154 -13.28 7.50 -6.73
N ALA A 155 -14.53 7.10 -6.96
CA ALA A 155 -15.27 7.35 -8.18
C ALA A 155 -16.01 8.69 -8.09
N TRP A 156 -15.27 9.79 -8.04
CA TRP A 156 -15.82 11.15 -7.89
C TRP A 156 -16.82 11.57 -8.98
N TRP A 157 -16.86 10.85 -10.09
CA TRP A 157 -17.81 11.05 -11.21
C TRP A 157 -19.18 10.42 -10.96
N ILE A 158 -19.34 9.65 -9.88
CA ILE A 158 -20.63 9.10 -9.45
C ILE A 158 -21.16 10.05 -8.38
N GLU A 159 -22.16 10.85 -8.74
CA GLU A 159 -22.87 11.74 -7.81
C GLU A 159 -23.77 10.88 -6.90
N ASP A 160 -23.28 10.50 -5.72
CA ASP A 160 -24.05 9.83 -4.67
C ASP A 160 -23.76 10.45 -3.29
N GLU A 161 -24.68 10.32 -2.33
CA GLU A 161 -24.47 10.82 -0.95
C GLU A 161 -23.39 10.03 -0.18
N ASP A 162 -23.03 8.84 -0.69
CA ASP A 162 -21.98 7.97 -0.18
C ASP A 162 -20.76 7.96 -1.12
N ILE A 163 -19.54 7.90 -0.57
CA ILE A 163 -18.30 7.79 -1.35
C ILE A 163 -18.28 6.43 -2.07
N VAL A 164 -18.29 6.45 -3.40
CA VAL A 164 -18.22 5.24 -4.24
C VAL A 164 -16.76 4.98 -4.65
N TYR A 165 -16.38 3.71 -4.72
CA TYR A 165 -15.07 3.28 -5.23
C TYR A 165 -15.23 2.47 -6.52
N ALA A 166 -14.34 2.68 -7.48
CA ALA A 166 -14.24 1.91 -8.71
C ALA A 166 -12.98 1.05 -8.72
N GLU A 167 -13.09 -0.18 -9.22
CA GLU A 167 -11.96 -1.05 -9.47
C GLU A 167 -11.19 -0.55 -10.71
N GLU A 168 -9.87 -0.39 -10.59
CA GLU A 168 -9.00 -0.03 -11.71
C GLU A 168 -7.90 -1.08 -11.91
N ALA A 169 -7.68 -1.47 -13.17
CA ALA A 169 -6.64 -2.40 -13.55
C ALA A 169 -5.25 -1.72 -13.49
N LEU A 170 -4.37 -2.25 -12.65
CA LEU A 170 -3.05 -1.65 -12.41
C LEU A 170 -2.16 -1.65 -13.66
N ARG A 171 -2.31 -2.63 -14.57
CA ARG A 171 -1.64 -2.64 -15.87
C ARG A 171 -1.99 -1.42 -16.73
N HIS A 172 -3.25 -0.97 -16.71
CA HIS A 172 -3.70 0.20 -17.47
C HIS A 172 -3.13 1.46 -16.85
N MET A 173 -3.12 1.55 -15.51
CA MET A 173 -2.50 2.67 -14.81
C MET A 173 -1.00 2.76 -15.09
N ALA A 174 -0.25 1.66 -15.04
CA ALA A 174 1.16 1.63 -15.39
C ALA A 174 1.41 2.04 -16.84
N GLY A 175 0.62 1.51 -17.77
CA GLY A 175 0.65 1.91 -19.17
C GLY A 175 0.43 3.41 -19.38
N LYS A 176 -0.57 3.99 -18.70
CA LYS A 176 -0.83 5.44 -18.68
C LYS A 176 0.40 6.22 -18.17
N ARG A 177 1.14 5.72 -17.17
CA ARG A 177 2.34 6.42 -16.65
C ARG A 177 3.57 6.30 -17.55
N LEU A 178 3.68 5.21 -18.32
CA LEU A 178 4.78 5.01 -19.26
C LEU A 178 4.55 5.82 -20.54
N LEU A 179 3.39 5.65 -21.19
CA LEU A 179 3.08 6.22 -22.51
C LEU A 179 2.32 7.54 -22.44
N GLY A 180 1.47 7.69 -21.42
CA GLY A 180 0.65 8.86 -21.23
C GLY A 180 -0.36 9.14 -22.31
N THR A 181 -0.79 8.16 -23.10
CA THR A 181 -2.01 8.29 -23.90
C THR A 181 -2.91 7.08 -23.75
N TRP A 182 -4.21 7.31 -23.62
CA TRP A 182 -5.23 6.27 -23.69
C TRP A 182 -6.38 6.76 -24.56
N THR A 183 -7.08 5.81 -25.17
CA THR A 183 -8.34 6.09 -25.84
C THR A 183 -9.42 6.04 -24.78
N ASP A 184 -10.17 7.12 -24.63
CA ASP A 184 -11.37 7.12 -23.80
C ASP A 184 -12.42 6.20 -24.45
N ASP A 185 -12.88 5.18 -23.72
CA ASP A 185 -13.78 4.17 -24.27
C ASP A 185 -15.16 4.74 -24.63
N ASP A 186 -15.57 5.83 -23.98
CA ASP A 186 -16.87 6.47 -24.20
C ASP A 186 -16.82 7.48 -25.34
N THR A 187 -15.71 8.22 -25.47
CA THR A 187 -15.57 9.29 -26.47
C THR A 187 -14.75 8.90 -27.69
N ASN A 188 -14.02 7.79 -27.62
CA ASN A 188 -13.02 7.36 -28.59
C ASN A 188 -11.93 8.43 -28.86
N GLU A 189 -11.73 9.35 -27.90
CA GLU A 189 -10.72 10.40 -27.98
C GLU A 189 -9.41 9.94 -27.36
N THR A 190 -8.28 10.24 -28.02
CA THR A 190 -6.96 10.04 -27.41
C THR A 190 -6.70 11.16 -26.40
N LYS A 191 -6.77 10.82 -25.12
CA LYS A 191 -6.36 11.70 -24.01
C LYS A 191 -4.88 11.51 -23.73
N ASN A 192 -4.23 12.54 -23.17
CA ASN A 192 -2.89 12.40 -22.64
C ASN A 192 -2.82 12.76 -21.15
N ILE A 193 -1.80 12.26 -20.43
CA ILE A 193 -1.61 12.61 -19.01
C ILE A 193 -0.94 13.97 -18.83
N LYS A 194 -0.47 14.60 -19.92
CA LYS A 194 0.24 15.89 -19.86
C LYS A 194 -0.71 16.96 -19.30
N GLY A 195 -0.39 17.47 -18.12
CA GLY A 195 -1.23 18.45 -17.43
C GLY A 195 -2.24 17.87 -16.45
N MET A 196 -2.26 16.54 -16.23
CA MET A 196 -3.10 15.92 -15.21
C MET A 196 -2.45 15.99 -13.82
N THR A 197 -3.21 16.50 -12.86
CA THR A 197 -2.80 16.60 -11.46
C THR A 197 -3.36 15.44 -10.64
N LEU A 198 -2.56 14.86 -9.76
CA LEU A 198 -3.05 13.99 -8.69
C LEU A 198 -3.80 14.79 -7.61
N GLY A 199 -4.47 14.10 -6.68
CA GLY A 199 -5.21 14.71 -5.56
C GLY A 199 -4.39 15.64 -4.64
N ASN A 200 -3.05 15.60 -4.73
CA ASN A 200 -2.14 16.54 -4.07
C ASN A 200 -1.67 17.71 -4.97
N GLY A 201 -2.25 17.87 -6.17
CA GLY A 201 -1.90 18.91 -7.14
C GLY A 201 -0.62 18.64 -7.94
N MET A 202 0.08 17.51 -7.72
CA MET A 202 1.29 17.19 -8.47
C MET A 202 0.94 16.74 -9.90
N LEU A 203 1.56 17.39 -10.87
CA LEU A 203 1.55 16.93 -12.26
C LEU A 203 2.39 15.66 -12.38
N LEU A 204 1.84 14.62 -13.00
CA LEU A 204 2.62 13.49 -13.45
C LEU A 204 2.70 13.53 -14.97
N ASP A 205 3.92 13.48 -15.48
CA ASP A 205 4.22 13.44 -16.89
C ASP A 205 4.50 12.00 -17.34
N ASN A 206 4.65 11.81 -18.64
CA ASN A 206 4.99 10.52 -19.23
C ASN A 206 6.48 10.22 -18.94
N LEU A 207 6.83 8.98 -18.60
CA LEU A 207 8.23 8.59 -18.51
C LEU A 207 8.95 8.55 -19.87
N PHE A 208 8.17 8.42 -20.95
CA PHE A 208 8.65 8.47 -22.32
C PHE A 208 8.03 9.63 -23.07
N GLU A 209 8.89 10.42 -23.71
CA GLU A 209 8.47 11.59 -24.50
C GLU A 209 7.66 11.23 -25.75
N THR A 210 7.88 10.03 -26.29
CA THR A 210 7.21 9.56 -27.52
C THR A 210 6.68 8.16 -27.35
N GLU A 211 5.59 7.88 -28.08
CA GLU A 211 5.00 6.55 -28.15
C GLU A 211 5.96 5.51 -28.72
N PHE A 212 6.77 5.91 -29.70
CA PHE A 212 7.79 5.04 -30.27
C PHE A 212 8.82 4.57 -29.22
N HIS A 213 9.33 5.48 -28.38
CA HIS A 213 10.30 5.10 -27.34
C HIS A 213 9.69 4.24 -26.25
N ALA A 214 8.46 4.53 -25.84
CA ALA A 214 7.75 3.71 -24.87
C ALA A 214 7.51 2.29 -25.42
N GLN A 215 7.04 2.18 -26.67
CA GLN A 215 6.78 0.90 -27.30
C GLN A 215 8.08 0.11 -27.50
N ASP A 216 9.15 0.75 -27.98
CA ASP A 216 10.46 0.12 -28.13
C ASP A 216 10.96 -0.43 -26.77
N GLU A 217 10.80 0.34 -25.70
CA GLU A 217 11.23 -0.06 -24.36
C GLU A 217 10.35 -1.18 -23.78
N MET A 218 9.02 -1.07 -23.88
CA MET A 218 8.10 -2.11 -23.43
C MET A 218 8.24 -3.41 -24.24
N ASN A 219 8.50 -3.32 -25.54
CA ASN A 219 8.75 -4.47 -26.40
C ASN A 219 10.01 -5.24 -25.95
N LYS A 220 11.07 -4.54 -25.47
CA LYS A 220 12.26 -5.21 -24.90
C LYS A 220 11.93 -6.04 -23.66
N TRP A 221 10.81 -5.75 -22.99
CA TRP A 221 10.33 -6.50 -21.84
C TRP A 221 9.34 -7.60 -22.22
N GLY A 222 8.95 -7.70 -23.49
CA GLY A 222 7.95 -8.66 -23.98
C GLY A 222 6.51 -8.17 -23.88
N TYR A 223 6.29 -6.89 -23.59
CA TYR A 223 4.95 -6.29 -23.56
C TYR A 223 4.64 -5.56 -24.86
N ILE A 224 3.47 -5.85 -25.41
CA ILE A 224 2.87 -5.02 -26.47
C ILE A 224 1.87 -4.11 -25.76
N PHE A 225 2.19 -2.81 -25.68
CA PHE A 225 1.17 -1.83 -25.34
C PHE A 225 0.23 -1.66 -26.54
N ASP A 226 -0.87 -2.39 -26.56
CA ASP A 226 -1.92 -2.17 -27.57
C ASP A 226 -2.90 -1.12 -27.02
N LYS A 227 -2.93 0.03 -27.69
CA LYS A 227 -3.82 1.16 -27.38
C LYS A 227 -5.30 0.84 -27.61
N VAL A 228 -5.60 -0.29 -28.24
CA VAL A 228 -6.93 -0.61 -28.79
C VAL A 228 -7.44 -2.00 -28.41
N ASN A 229 -6.61 -2.92 -27.88
CA ASN A 229 -7.08 -4.28 -27.58
C ASN A 229 -6.58 -4.81 -26.22
N GLU A 230 -7.53 -5.10 -25.34
CA GLU A 230 -7.37 -5.86 -24.10
C GLU A 230 -6.90 -7.31 -24.27
N VAL A 231 -6.56 -7.79 -25.48
CA VAL A 231 -6.20 -9.19 -25.68
C VAL A 231 -5.13 -9.31 -26.76
N LEU A 232 -3.89 -9.58 -26.36
CA LEU A 232 -3.11 -10.64 -27.02
C LEU A 232 -2.38 -11.45 -25.96
N ASP A 233 -2.88 -12.68 -25.86
CA ASP A 233 -2.43 -13.82 -25.08
C ASP A 233 -0.90 -13.97 -25.12
N HIS A 234 -0.32 -14.32 -23.98
CA HIS A 234 1.07 -14.73 -23.90
C HIS A 234 1.24 -16.06 -24.64
N THR A 235 1.61 -16.02 -25.92
CA THR A 235 2.20 -17.18 -26.61
C THR A 235 3.69 -17.24 -26.44
#